data_AF-A9I480-F1
#
_entry.id   AF-A9I480-F1
#
_cell.length_a   1.000
_cell.length_b   1.000
_cell.length_c   1.000
_cell.angle_alpha   90.00
_cell.angle_beta   90.00
_cell.angle_gamma   90.00
#
_symmetry.space_group_name_H-M   'P 1'
#
loop_
_entity.id
_entity.type
_entity.pdbx_description
1 polymer ?
#
loop_
_entity_poly.entity_id
_entity_poly.type
_entity_poly.pdbx_seq_one_letter_code
_entity_poly.pdbx_strand_id
1 'polypeptide(L)'
;MRQPRLHARHARAGSPEAPGIEAGDDQPAFGHQHALGFAQHFMRRVGAFEGMRQHQQVDALRLEWQGVGTGHHAALPLRRLLGGGHLRAHPALERHAVGPQQIDFGQSRLPGVISENIRHHGVELRALPGQDVFAWRRLEPFGQFYNRRSFFAQVDVPEMMQAMPAPGGDGTVAPLPAFSDNYIWAIVRDGQVAVVDPGEAGPVLELLARRGLQLRAILLTHHHGDHVGGVLELLRHAPATVYGPAQERLPHCDVRLSEGDRVTLPELDLDLSVLDVPGHTAGHIAYYGRAAGRQPLLFCGDTLFAGGCGRLFEGTPAQMHASLEKFAALPADTQVCCAHEYTLANLRWAMAVEPANRTLQQWYQRAQQLREQGRPTLPSTLRLEQDTNPFLRTQQANVAQAAAVQSGRVLDTPVAVFAALREWKNDFK
;
A
#
# COMPACT_ATOMS: atom_id res chain seq x y z
N MET A 1 54.78 -39.66 -14.11
CA MET A 1 56.12 -39.51 -14.73
C MET A 1 55.97 -39.36 -16.24
N ARG A 2 56.65 -38.36 -16.81
CA ARG A 2 56.99 -38.09 -18.23
C ARG A 2 55.90 -37.67 -19.23
N GLN A 3 56.04 -36.40 -19.64
CA GLN A 3 55.50 -35.71 -20.81
C GLN A 3 55.96 -36.32 -22.15
N PRO A 4 55.49 -35.77 -23.29
CA PRO A 4 56.43 -34.95 -24.06
C PRO A 4 55.87 -33.63 -24.65
N ARG A 5 56.65 -32.58 -24.36
CA ARG A 5 57.19 -31.47 -25.19
C ARG A 5 56.36 -30.81 -26.31
N LEU A 6 56.25 -29.49 -26.10
CA LEU A 6 56.01 -28.38 -27.02
C LEU A 6 56.94 -28.32 -28.24
N HIS A 7 56.41 -27.84 -29.37
CA HIS A 7 57.13 -26.99 -30.31
C HIS A 7 56.31 -25.74 -30.62
N ALA A 8 56.90 -24.58 -30.32
CA ALA A 8 56.44 -23.26 -30.73
C ALA A 8 57.12 -22.85 -32.04
N ARG A 9 56.39 -22.17 -32.93
CA ARG A 9 56.95 -21.22 -33.89
C ARG A 9 56.01 -20.02 -34.04
N HIS A 10 56.59 -18.85 -33.81
CA HIS A 10 56.01 -17.53 -34.03
C HIS A 10 55.81 -17.22 -35.52
N ALA A 11 54.72 -16.54 -35.84
CA ALA A 11 54.71 -15.44 -36.82
C ALA A 11 53.58 -14.45 -36.45
N ARG A 12 53.96 -13.17 -36.32
CA ARG A 12 53.09 -12.01 -36.08
C ARG A 12 52.53 -11.49 -37.40
N ALA A 13 51.44 -10.71 -37.25
CA ALA A 13 51.02 -9.55 -38.03
C ALA A 13 49.80 -9.74 -38.93
N GLY A 14 48.80 -8.88 -38.72
CA GLY A 14 47.68 -8.64 -39.62
C GLY A 14 46.34 -8.47 -38.91
N SER A 15 46.08 -7.30 -38.32
CA SER A 15 44.72 -6.86 -37.98
C SER A 15 43.97 -6.51 -39.26
N PRO A 16 42.73 -6.97 -39.49
CA PRO A 16 41.85 -6.37 -40.46
C PRO A 16 40.92 -5.36 -39.80
N GLU A 17 40.85 -4.21 -40.45
CA GLU A 17 40.13 -2.99 -40.11
C GLU A 17 38.61 -3.18 -40.04
N ALA A 18 37.98 -2.39 -39.18
CA ALA A 18 36.55 -2.12 -39.19
C ALA A 18 36.18 -1.23 -40.39
N PRO A 19 35.07 -1.48 -41.11
CA PRO A 19 34.47 -0.47 -41.96
C PRO A 19 33.59 0.46 -41.12
N GLY A 20 33.86 1.75 -41.23
CA GLY A 20 33.08 2.83 -40.63
C GLY A 20 31.81 3.18 -41.42
N ILE A 21 30.81 3.62 -40.65
CA ILE A 21 29.79 4.66 -40.89
C ILE A 21 29.26 4.84 -42.32
N GLU A 22 27.98 4.48 -42.50
CA GLU A 22 27.05 5.27 -43.31
C GLU A 22 25.79 5.54 -42.48
N ALA A 23 25.56 6.82 -42.17
CA ALA A 23 24.29 7.33 -41.71
C ALA A 23 23.42 7.58 -42.96
N GLY A 24 22.41 6.75 -43.15
CA GLY A 24 21.37 6.97 -44.15
C GLY A 24 20.30 7.88 -43.58
N ASP A 25 20.36 9.16 -43.96
CA ASP A 25 19.23 10.09 -43.90
C ASP A 25 18.16 9.62 -44.89
N ASP A 26 17.09 9.01 -44.39
CA ASP A 26 15.83 8.84 -45.11
C ASP A 26 14.69 9.50 -44.32
N GLN A 27 14.58 10.82 -44.46
CA GLN A 27 13.27 11.48 -44.40
C GLN A 27 12.73 11.57 -45.83
N PRO A 28 11.45 11.21 -46.02
CA PRO A 28 10.60 12.18 -46.70
C PRO A 28 9.27 12.44 -45.98
N ALA A 29 8.98 13.75 -45.95
CA ALA A 29 7.66 14.38 -46.07
C ALA A 29 6.63 14.15 -44.95
N PHE A 30 6.51 15.19 -44.12
CA PHE A 30 5.25 15.56 -43.48
C PHE A 30 4.15 15.74 -44.54
N GLY A 31 3.26 14.77 -44.63
CA GLY A 31 1.95 14.88 -45.28
C GLY A 31 0.87 15.06 -44.23
N HIS A 32 0.09 16.13 -44.34
CA HIS A 32 -1.02 16.46 -43.44
C HIS A 32 -2.08 15.35 -43.42
N GLN A 33 -2.26 14.66 -42.29
CA GLN A 33 -3.53 14.01 -41.94
C GLN A 33 -3.55 13.48 -40.48
N HIS A 34 -4.64 13.83 -39.79
CA HIS A 34 -5.18 13.26 -38.54
C HIS A 34 -4.69 13.75 -37.17
N ALA A 35 -5.36 14.81 -36.69
CA ALA A 35 -5.55 15.18 -35.28
C ALA A 35 -6.37 14.16 -34.45
N LEU A 36 -6.25 12.86 -34.74
CA LEU A 36 -6.89 11.76 -34.00
C LEU A 36 -5.87 10.86 -33.26
N GLY A 37 -4.57 10.96 -33.58
CA GLY A 37 -3.51 10.22 -32.89
C GLY A 37 -3.08 10.80 -31.54
N PHE A 38 -3.22 12.12 -31.33
CA PHE A 38 -2.80 12.77 -30.09
C PHE A 38 -3.83 12.60 -28.96
N ALA A 39 -5.12 12.57 -29.29
CA ALA A 39 -6.19 12.33 -28.32
C ALA A 39 -6.17 10.88 -27.79
N GLN A 40 -5.78 9.90 -28.62
CA GLN A 40 -5.67 8.51 -28.19
C GLN A 40 -4.43 8.24 -27.33
N HIS A 41 -3.33 9.00 -27.49
CA HIS A 41 -2.18 8.92 -26.58
C HIS A 41 -2.44 9.65 -25.24
N PHE A 42 -3.15 10.77 -25.26
CA PHE A 42 -3.52 11.51 -24.05
C PHE A 42 -4.56 10.75 -23.21
N MET A 43 -5.58 10.15 -23.83
CA MET A 43 -6.56 9.29 -23.13
C MET A 43 -5.93 7.99 -22.61
N ARG A 44 -4.86 7.49 -23.25
CA ARG A 44 -4.08 6.33 -22.76
C ARG A 44 -3.18 6.69 -21.56
N ARG A 45 -2.79 7.96 -21.38
CA ARG A 45 -2.18 8.45 -20.13
C ARG A 45 -3.20 8.79 -19.05
N VAL A 46 -4.34 9.38 -19.38
CA VAL A 46 -5.39 9.69 -18.39
C VAL A 46 -6.01 8.41 -17.80
N GLY A 47 -6.23 7.38 -18.62
CA GLY A 47 -6.66 6.06 -18.13
C GLY A 47 -5.60 5.33 -17.28
N ALA A 48 -4.31 5.63 -17.48
CA ALA A 48 -3.24 5.14 -16.61
C ALA A 48 -3.17 5.89 -15.27
N PHE A 49 -3.60 7.16 -15.22
CA PHE A 49 -3.70 7.95 -13.98
C PHE A 49 -4.99 7.67 -13.19
N GLU A 50 -6.09 7.27 -13.83
CA GLU A 50 -7.32 6.87 -13.13
C GLU A 50 -7.20 5.49 -12.47
N GLY A 51 -6.41 4.57 -13.04
CA GLY A 51 -6.08 3.29 -12.41
C GLY A 51 -5.07 3.38 -11.25
N MET A 52 -4.32 4.50 -11.13
CA MET A 52 -3.37 4.72 -10.04
C MET A 52 -4.01 5.32 -8.78
N ARG A 53 -5.19 5.93 -8.88
CA ARG A 53 -5.89 6.52 -7.73
C ARG A 53 -6.55 5.51 -6.78
N GLN A 54 -6.51 4.22 -7.09
CA GLN A 54 -7.08 3.17 -6.24
C GLN A 54 -6.07 2.27 -5.54
N HIS A 55 -4.76 2.34 -5.82
CA HIS A 55 -3.80 1.35 -5.29
C HIS A 55 -2.46 1.90 -4.79
N GLN A 56 -2.31 3.22 -4.63
CA GLN A 56 -1.16 3.79 -3.91
C GLN A 56 -1.61 4.98 -3.06
N GLN A 57 -1.61 4.81 -1.75
CA GLN A 57 -1.56 5.92 -0.81
C GLN A 57 -0.12 6.09 -0.32
N VAL A 58 0.42 7.27 -0.63
CA VAL A 58 1.58 7.95 -0.05
C VAL A 58 2.97 7.42 -0.45
N ASP A 59 3.48 7.94 -1.57
CA ASP A 59 4.86 8.46 -1.63
C ASP A 59 5.07 9.39 -2.83
N ALA A 60 4.46 10.58 -2.75
CA ALA A 60 4.81 11.71 -3.61
C ALA A 60 4.31 13.00 -2.97
N LEU A 61 4.86 13.39 -1.81
CA LEU A 61 4.86 14.76 -1.27
C LEU A 61 5.74 14.82 -0.01
N ARG A 62 7.04 14.52 -0.15
CA ARG A 62 8.05 14.86 0.87
C ARG A 62 9.46 15.05 0.31
N LEU A 63 9.54 15.70 -0.84
CA LEU A 63 10.78 16.28 -1.34
C LEU A 63 10.55 17.76 -1.64
N GLU A 64 10.51 18.56 -0.57
CA GLU A 64 11.03 19.93 -0.57
C GLU A 64 11.19 20.33 0.90
N TRP A 65 12.17 21.17 1.20
CA TRP A 65 12.76 21.51 2.51
C TRP A 65 14.07 20.77 2.84
N GLN A 66 15.05 20.90 1.94
CA GLN A 66 16.44 21.09 2.36
C GLN A 66 16.87 22.49 1.92
N GLY A 67 16.96 23.38 2.91
CA GLY A 67 17.56 24.70 2.75
C GLY A 67 19.04 24.55 2.40
N VAL A 68 19.44 25.22 1.32
CA VAL A 68 20.83 25.44 0.96
C VAL A 68 21.43 26.39 1.99
N GLY A 69 22.33 25.87 2.82
CA GLY A 69 23.25 26.66 3.61
C GLY A 69 24.61 26.70 2.94
N THR A 70 25.02 27.88 2.46
CA THR A 70 26.43 28.29 2.35
C THR A 70 26.51 29.82 2.45
N GLY A 71 27.31 30.33 3.38
CA GLY A 71 27.63 31.75 3.46
C GLY A 71 28.15 32.18 4.83
N HIS A 72 29.46 32.09 5.02
CA HIS A 72 30.20 32.64 6.16
C HIS A 72 29.92 34.13 6.37
N HIS A 73 29.77 34.56 7.63
CA HIS A 73 30.47 35.73 8.17
C HIS A 73 30.54 35.66 9.70
N ALA A 74 31.73 35.99 10.20
CA ALA A 74 32.12 35.99 11.60
C ALA A 74 31.66 37.25 12.35
N ALA A 75 31.48 37.12 13.69
CA ALA A 75 31.95 38.02 14.76
C ALA A 75 30.93 38.24 15.91
N LEU A 76 31.20 37.58 17.04
CA LEU A 76 31.22 38.03 18.46
C LEU A 76 30.03 38.79 19.13
N PRO A 77 29.90 38.72 20.48
CA PRO A 77 28.62 38.73 21.20
C PRO A 77 28.34 40.01 21.99
N LEU A 78 27.08 40.28 22.37
CA LEU A 78 26.77 41.17 23.49
C LEU A 78 25.52 40.76 24.30
N ARG A 79 25.60 41.07 25.60
CA ARG A 79 24.78 40.65 26.75
C ARG A 79 23.38 41.29 26.88
N ARG A 80 22.52 40.55 27.61
CA ARG A 80 21.49 40.93 28.62
C ARG A 80 21.03 42.41 28.70
N LEU A 81 19.71 42.59 28.79
CA LEU A 81 19.09 43.41 29.86
C LEU A 81 17.65 42.99 30.16
N LEU A 82 17.34 43.05 31.47
CA LEU A 82 16.10 42.71 32.17
C LEU A 82 15.19 43.94 32.34
N GLY A 83 13.91 43.69 32.65
CA GLY A 83 12.96 44.62 33.29
C GLY A 83 11.71 44.85 32.43
N GLY A 84 10.46 44.56 32.84
CA GLY A 84 9.85 44.51 34.17
C GLY A 84 9.01 45.78 34.38
N GLY A 85 7.67 45.67 34.49
CA GLY A 85 6.82 46.77 34.98
C GLY A 85 5.38 46.81 34.47
N HIS A 86 4.45 46.43 35.35
CA HIS A 86 2.99 46.58 35.28
C HIS A 86 2.50 48.05 35.18
N LEU A 87 1.27 48.27 34.66
CA LEU A 87 0.12 48.81 35.43
C LEU A 87 -1.19 48.92 34.62
N ARG A 88 -2.29 48.72 35.35
CA ARG A 88 -3.71 48.67 34.95
C ARG A 88 -4.31 50.09 34.75
N ALA A 89 -5.37 50.21 33.94
CA ALA A 89 -6.75 50.55 34.37
C ALA A 89 -7.60 51.15 33.23
N HIS A 90 -8.80 50.60 33.04
CA HIS A 90 -9.96 51.23 32.38
C HIS A 90 -10.76 52.06 33.42
N PRO A 91 -11.64 53.01 33.02
CA PRO A 91 -13.05 52.69 32.75
C PRO A 91 -13.71 53.46 31.57
N ALA A 92 -14.97 53.07 31.29
CA ALA A 92 -15.93 53.50 30.25
C ALA A 92 -16.40 54.97 30.42
N LEU A 93 -17.12 55.65 29.51
CA LEU A 93 -18.38 55.47 28.74
C LEU A 93 -18.35 56.52 27.59
N GLU A 94 -19.12 56.50 26.49
CA GLU A 94 -20.57 56.69 26.38
C GLU A 94 -21.00 56.68 24.89
N ARG A 95 -22.28 56.40 24.62
CA ARG A 95 -22.91 56.14 23.30
C ARG A 95 -23.40 57.43 22.64
N HIS A 96 -23.56 57.44 21.30
CA HIS A 96 -24.74 58.03 20.64
C HIS A 96 -24.96 57.45 19.23
N ALA A 97 -26.23 57.22 18.89
CA ALA A 97 -26.73 56.65 17.65
C ALA A 97 -27.52 57.71 16.85
N VAL A 98 -27.44 57.70 15.51
CA VAL A 98 -28.47 58.24 14.61
C VAL A 98 -28.49 57.39 13.33
N GLY A 99 -29.71 57.06 12.88
CA GLY A 99 -30.04 56.12 11.81
C GLY A 99 -30.02 56.69 10.36
N PRO A 100 -30.80 56.09 9.44
CA PRO A 100 -30.32 55.71 8.11
C PRO A 100 -30.71 56.68 6.97
N GLN A 101 -30.00 56.62 5.85
CA GLN A 101 -30.45 57.15 4.56
C GLN A 101 -30.34 56.08 3.47
N GLN A 102 -31.42 55.96 2.70
CA GLN A 102 -31.67 55.02 1.61
C GLN A 102 -32.10 55.84 0.39
N ILE A 103 -31.37 55.78 -0.72
CA ILE A 103 -31.75 56.22 -2.09
C ILE A 103 -30.75 55.55 -3.06
N ASP A 104 -30.99 55.23 -4.33
CA ASP A 104 -32.06 54.56 -5.09
C ASP A 104 -31.42 54.31 -6.49
N PHE A 105 -31.90 53.33 -7.25
CA PHE A 105 -31.27 52.84 -8.48
C PHE A 105 -31.48 53.76 -9.70
N GLY A 106 -30.44 53.90 -10.55
CA GLY A 106 -30.49 54.67 -11.80
C GLY A 106 -29.56 54.12 -12.90
N GLN A 107 -30.04 54.17 -14.14
CA GLN A 107 -29.65 53.38 -15.31
C GLN A 107 -28.30 53.71 -15.99
N SER A 108 -27.76 52.65 -16.62
CA SER A 108 -26.87 52.55 -17.80
C SER A 108 -26.20 53.80 -18.39
N ARG A 109 -24.86 53.75 -18.51
CA ARG A 109 -24.07 54.14 -19.71
C ARG A 109 -22.59 53.78 -19.53
N LEU A 110 -22.06 52.96 -20.44
CA LEU A 110 -20.62 52.87 -20.70
C LEU A 110 -20.16 54.13 -21.44
N PRO A 111 -18.91 54.57 -21.21
CA PRO A 111 -18.01 54.64 -22.36
C PRO A 111 -16.55 54.25 -22.03
N GLY A 112 -15.84 53.74 -23.04
CA GLY A 112 -14.45 54.17 -23.30
C GLY A 112 -13.31 53.23 -22.90
N VAL A 113 -12.93 52.39 -23.86
CA VAL A 113 -11.67 51.64 -24.10
C VAL A 113 -10.36 52.40 -23.78
N ILE A 114 -9.36 51.71 -23.18
CA ILE A 114 -7.95 51.48 -23.64
C ILE A 114 -7.44 50.23 -22.87
N SER A 115 -7.40 49.01 -23.43
CA SER A 115 -6.42 48.41 -24.35
C SER A 115 -4.99 48.26 -23.81
N GLU A 116 -4.68 47.11 -23.20
CA GLU A 116 -3.42 46.40 -23.47
C GLU A 116 -3.73 44.93 -23.79
N ASN A 117 -3.19 44.49 -24.92
CA ASN A 117 -3.49 43.24 -25.60
C ASN A 117 -2.16 42.52 -25.83
N ILE A 118 -1.99 41.28 -25.33
CA ILE A 118 -1.15 40.27 -25.99
C ILE A 118 -1.78 38.86 -25.84
N ARG A 119 -2.48 38.45 -26.92
CA ARG A 119 -2.49 37.13 -27.62
C ARG A 119 -2.98 35.88 -26.85
N HIS A 120 -4.25 35.48 -27.06
CA HIS A 120 -4.75 34.41 -27.98
C HIS A 120 -4.22 33.00 -27.65
N HIS A 121 -5.02 32.04 -27.17
CA HIS A 121 -6.17 31.44 -27.86
C HIS A 121 -7.38 31.21 -26.92
N GLY A 122 -8.56 31.65 -27.37
CA GLY A 122 -9.84 31.31 -26.76
C GLY A 122 -10.38 29.98 -27.30
N VAL A 123 -11.03 29.21 -26.43
CA VAL A 123 -11.89 28.08 -26.82
C VAL A 123 -13.33 28.52 -26.61
N GLU A 124 -14.10 28.43 -27.68
CA GLU A 124 -15.53 28.74 -27.79
C GLU A 124 -16.34 27.57 -27.20
N LEU A 125 -17.07 27.79 -26.09
CA LEU A 125 -18.04 26.81 -25.58
C LEU A 125 -19.40 27.09 -26.20
N ARG A 126 -19.83 26.24 -27.14
CA ARG A 126 -21.19 26.24 -27.67
C ARG A 126 -22.17 25.76 -26.60
N ALA A 127 -23.16 26.59 -26.31
CA ALA A 127 -24.33 26.24 -25.52
C ALA A 127 -25.21 25.23 -26.28
N LEU A 128 -25.69 24.21 -25.56
CA LEU A 128 -26.84 23.40 -25.96
C LEU A 128 -27.90 23.46 -24.83
N PRO A 129 -29.20 23.33 -25.16
CA PRO A 129 -30.30 23.89 -24.37
C PRO A 129 -30.66 23.01 -23.15
N GLY A 130 -31.15 23.67 -22.11
CA GLY A 130 -31.54 23.04 -20.85
C GLY A 130 -32.94 22.42 -20.83
N GLN A 131 -33.06 21.44 -19.92
CA GLN A 131 -34.19 20.90 -19.14
C GLN A 131 -33.55 19.65 -18.47
N ASP A 132 -33.30 19.54 -17.16
CA ASP A 132 -34.15 19.82 -16.01
C ASP A 132 -33.34 20.32 -14.79
N VAL A 133 -33.98 21.19 -14.02
CA VAL A 133 -33.49 21.76 -12.76
C VAL A 133 -34.12 20.99 -11.60
N PHE A 134 -33.32 20.45 -10.68
CA PHE A 134 -33.68 20.44 -9.25
C PHE A 134 -32.45 20.59 -8.36
N ALA A 135 -32.66 21.37 -7.30
CA ALA A 135 -31.67 22.18 -6.62
C ALA A 135 -30.94 21.45 -5.49
N TRP A 136 -29.63 21.70 -5.39
CA TRP A 136 -28.92 21.68 -4.11
C TRP A 136 -28.08 22.95 -3.99
N ARG A 137 -28.51 23.82 -3.06
CA ARG A 137 -27.83 25.07 -2.71
C ARG A 137 -26.46 24.75 -2.09
N ARG A 138 -25.41 25.38 -2.63
CA ARG A 138 -24.15 25.61 -1.92
C ARG A 138 -24.36 26.66 -0.84
N LEU A 139 -23.69 26.48 0.30
CA LEU A 139 -23.09 27.58 1.04
C LEU A 139 -21.67 27.15 1.46
N GLU A 140 -20.70 27.88 0.92
CA GLU A 140 -19.28 27.89 1.30
C GLU A 140 -19.07 28.73 2.58
N PRO A 141 -17.89 28.63 3.25
CA PRO A 141 -17.76 28.77 4.69
C PRO A 141 -17.36 30.17 5.15
N PHE A 142 -17.77 30.53 6.36
CA PHE A 142 -17.18 31.63 7.13
C PHE A 142 -17.01 31.22 8.60
N GLY A 143 -15.75 31.20 9.04
CA GLY A 143 -15.28 31.71 10.34
C GLY A 143 -15.87 31.17 11.65
N GLN A 144 -15.02 30.41 12.36
CA GLN A 144 -14.84 30.32 13.82
C GLN A 144 -15.99 29.75 14.67
N PHE A 145 -15.67 28.78 15.53
CA PHE A 145 -15.74 28.85 17.00
C PHE A 145 -15.65 27.43 17.60
N TYR A 146 -14.67 27.22 18.47
CA TYR A 146 -14.60 26.04 19.33
C TYR A 146 -15.86 26.00 20.22
N ASN A 147 -16.63 24.93 20.15
CA ASN A 147 -17.52 24.57 21.25
C ASN A 147 -17.65 23.05 21.40
N ARG A 148 -17.23 22.58 22.57
CA ARG A 148 -17.43 21.21 23.07
C ARG A 148 -18.91 20.87 23.07
N ARG A 149 -19.36 20.01 22.16
CA ARG A 149 -20.49 19.10 22.39
C ARG A 149 -20.21 17.77 21.73
N SER A 150 -20.18 16.74 22.58
CA SER A 150 -20.02 15.34 22.25
C SER A 150 -21.06 14.94 21.20
N PHE A 151 -20.62 14.72 19.96
CA PHE A 151 -21.35 13.91 19.01
C PHE A 151 -20.91 12.46 19.23
N PHE A 152 -21.70 11.72 20.02
CA PHE A 152 -21.72 10.28 19.90
C PHE A 152 -22.47 9.97 18.59
N ALA A 153 -21.74 9.96 17.48
CA ALA A 153 -22.19 9.21 16.32
C ALA A 153 -22.06 7.73 16.71
N GLN A 154 -23.19 7.01 16.75
CA GLN A 154 -23.16 5.55 16.70
C GLN A 154 -22.51 5.18 15.37
N VAL A 155 -21.20 4.90 15.42
CA VAL A 155 -20.51 4.21 14.35
C VAL A 155 -21.01 2.78 14.39
N ASP A 156 -21.68 2.35 13.33
CA ASP A 156 -22.03 0.94 13.14
C ASP A 156 -20.76 0.11 13.27
N VAL A 157 -20.73 -0.72 14.31
CA VAL A 157 -19.57 -1.52 14.69
C VAL A 157 -19.54 -2.74 13.78
N PRO A 158 -18.43 -3.04 13.08
CA PRO A 158 -18.30 -4.32 12.42
C PRO A 158 -18.45 -5.44 13.46
N GLU A 159 -19.37 -6.37 13.22
CA GLU A 159 -19.72 -7.50 14.11
C GLU A 159 -18.47 -8.29 14.57
N MET A 160 -17.40 -8.27 13.77
CA MET A 160 -16.08 -8.86 14.07
C MET A 160 -15.42 -8.32 15.35
N MET A 161 -15.57 -7.03 15.67
CA MET A 161 -15.00 -6.46 16.91
C MET A 161 -15.76 -6.91 18.15
N GLN A 162 -17.01 -7.38 17.99
CA GLN A 162 -17.84 -7.94 19.06
C GLN A 162 -17.52 -9.42 19.32
N ALA A 163 -16.90 -10.12 18.37
CA ALA A 163 -16.62 -11.56 18.45
C ALA A 163 -15.31 -11.94 19.17
N MET A 164 -14.49 -10.98 19.64
CA MET A 164 -13.31 -11.33 20.45
C MET A 164 -13.72 -11.53 21.91
N PRO A 165 -13.27 -12.62 22.57
CA PRO A 165 -13.63 -12.94 23.95
C PRO A 165 -13.26 -11.81 24.92
N ALA A 166 -13.97 -11.77 26.05
CA ALA A 166 -13.77 -10.75 27.09
C ALA A 166 -12.32 -10.81 27.66
N PRO A 167 -11.78 -9.67 28.14
CA PRO A 167 -10.50 -9.65 28.82
C PRO A 167 -10.55 -10.57 30.05
N GLY A 168 -9.77 -11.66 30.01
CA GLY A 168 -9.79 -12.73 31.00
C GLY A 168 -10.09 -14.14 30.45
N GLY A 169 -10.31 -14.29 29.13
CA GLY A 169 -10.46 -15.58 28.44
C GLY A 169 -9.30 -15.90 27.49
N ASP A 170 -9.29 -17.13 26.97
CA ASP A 170 -8.30 -17.72 26.06
C ASP A 170 -7.77 -16.73 25.00
N GLY A 171 -6.47 -16.78 24.73
CA GLY A 171 -5.79 -15.91 23.79
C GLY A 171 -6.45 -15.88 22.40
N THR A 172 -6.44 -14.71 21.75
CA THR A 172 -7.13 -14.48 20.48
C THR A 172 -6.18 -13.91 19.44
N VAL A 173 -6.32 -14.37 18.20
CA VAL A 173 -5.73 -13.77 17.00
C VAL A 173 -6.86 -13.37 16.08
N ALA A 174 -7.00 -12.07 15.79
CA ALA A 174 -8.11 -11.55 15.00
C ALA A 174 -7.66 -10.49 13.99
N PRO A 175 -8.24 -10.45 12.80
CA PRO A 175 -7.99 -9.40 11.83
C PRO A 175 -8.81 -8.15 12.18
N LEU A 176 -8.16 -6.99 12.25
CA LEU A 176 -8.78 -5.68 12.33
C LEU A 176 -8.83 -5.08 10.91
N PRO A 177 -10.02 -4.78 10.38
CA PRO A 177 -10.13 -4.11 9.08
C PRO A 177 -9.44 -2.73 9.12
N ALA A 178 -8.68 -2.44 8.07
CA ALA A 178 -8.03 -1.17 7.81
C ALA A 178 -8.17 -0.81 6.32
N PHE A 179 -8.20 0.47 6.00
CA PHE A 179 -8.42 0.99 4.65
C PHE A 179 -9.63 0.33 3.95
N SER A 180 -9.49 -0.11 2.70
CA SER A 180 -10.52 -0.83 1.96
C SER A 180 -10.48 -2.35 2.17
N ASP A 181 -9.29 -2.91 2.32
CA ASP A 181 -9.07 -4.36 2.26
C ASP A 181 -7.89 -4.86 3.11
N ASN A 182 -7.18 -3.99 3.83
CA ASN A 182 -6.08 -4.41 4.69
C ASN A 182 -6.62 -5.03 5.99
N TYR A 183 -5.83 -5.95 6.55
CA TYR A 183 -6.01 -6.51 7.87
C TYR A 183 -4.77 -6.31 8.73
N ILE A 184 -4.96 -5.57 9.82
CA ILE A 184 -4.00 -5.50 10.92
C ILE A 184 -4.29 -6.67 11.84
N TRP A 185 -3.36 -7.62 11.98
CA TRP A 185 -3.59 -8.77 12.86
C TRP A 185 -3.33 -8.41 14.31
N ALA A 186 -4.37 -8.48 15.16
CA ALA A 186 -4.26 -8.29 16.59
C ALA A 186 -4.09 -9.65 17.30
N ILE A 187 -3.01 -9.77 18.09
CA ILE A 187 -2.70 -10.91 18.94
C ILE A 187 -2.93 -10.47 20.38
N VAL A 188 -4.02 -10.92 20.99
CA VAL A 188 -4.47 -10.47 22.32
C VAL A 188 -4.42 -11.63 23.30
N ARG A 189 -3.79 -11.42 24.45
CA ARG A 189 -3.79 -12.37 25.57
C ARG A 189 -3.52 -11.63 26.88
N ASP A 190 -4.24 -11.99 27.94
CA ASP A 190 -4.00 -11.50 29.31
C ASP A 190 -3.88 -9.96 29.43
N GLY A 191 -4.74 -9.23 28.71
CA GLY A 191 -4.75 -7.76 28.69
C GLY A 191 -3.62 -7.12 27.86
N GLN A 192 -2.76 -7.91 27.26
CA GLN A 192 -1.68 -7.48 26.38
C GLN A 192 -2.07 -7.66 24.92
N VAL A 193 -1.48 -6.84 24.04
CA VAL A 193 -1.65 -7.00 22.59
C VAL A 193 -0.33 -6.79 21.84
N ALA A 194 -0.09 -7.61 20.82
CA ALA A 194 0.80 -7.30 19.72
C ALA A 194 -0.01 -7.12 18.44
N VAL A 195 0.46 -6.27 17.53
CA VAL A 195 -0.17 -6.09 16.22
C VAL A 195 0.82 -6.36 15.10
N VAL A 196 0.34 -6.92 13.98
CA VAL A 196 1.13 -7.13 12.76
C VAL A 196 0.65 -6.16 11.69
N ASP A 197 1.59 -5.44 11.08
CA ASP A 197 1.39 -4.49 9.97
C ASP A 197 0.30 -3.41 10.23
N PRO A 198 0.43 -2.57 11.27
CA PRO A 198 -0.51 -1.49 11.52
C PRO A 198 -0.32 -0.32 10.53
N GLY A 199 -0.88 -0.45 9.33
CA GLY A 199 -0.90 0.60 8.31
C GLY A 199 -1.59 1.89 8.73
N GLU A 200 -2.58 1.79 9.61
CA GLU A 200 -3.22 2.92 10.27
C GLU A 200 -3.36 2.68 11.78
N ALA A 201 -3.24 3.75 12.57
CA ALA A 201 -3.28 3.64 14.01
C ALA A 201 -4.70 3.52 14.59
N GLY A 202 -5.70 4.08 13.90
CA GLY A 202 -7.08 4.22 14.38
C GLY A 202 -7.70 2.92 14.90
N PRO A 203 -7.77 1.83 14.09
CA PRO A 203 -8.35 0.56 14.50
C PRO A 203 -7.67 -0.05 15.72
N VAL A 204 -6.34 0.09 15.82
CA VAL A 204 -5.56 -0.43 16.95
C VAL A 204 -5.80 0.40 18.20
N LEU A 205 -5.74 1.74 18.12
CA LEU A 205 -6.03 2.63 19.27
C LEU A 205 -7.45 2.42 19.79
N GLU A 206 -8.41 2.20 18.90
CA GLU A 206 -9.79 1.89 19.28
C GLU A 206 -9.89 0.56 20.02
N LEU A 207 -9.22 -0.50 19.54
CA LEU A 207 -9.15 -1.79 20.23
C LEU A 207 -8.56 -1.63 21.64
N LEU A 208 -7.43 -0.91 21.75
CA LEU A 208 -6.76 -0.65 23.03
C LEU A 208 -7.69 0.06 24.01
N ALA A 209 -8.34 1.15 23.57
CA ALA A 209 -9.21 1.97 24.41
C ALA A 209 -10.48 1.23 24.85
N ARG A 210 -11.15 0.54 23.92
CA ARG A 210 -12.42 -0.17 24.21
C ARG A 210 -12.24 -1.32 25.19
N ARG A 211 -11.09 -2.00 25.16
CA ARG A 211 -10.83 -3.21 25.96
C ARG A 211 -9.83 -3.02 27.09
N GLY A 212 -9.28 -1.81 27.25
CA GLY A 212 -8.27 -1.51 28.27
C GLY A 212 -6.99 -2.32 28.09
N LEU A 213 -6.60 -2.59 26.84
CA LEU A 213 -5.43 -3.41 26.52
C LEU A 213 -4.15 -2.58 26.49
N GLN A 214 -3.01 -3.25 26.68
CA GLN A 214 -1.69 -2.65 26.61
C GLN A 214 -0.94 -3.17 25.38
N LEU A 215 -0.53 -2.25 24.50
CA LEU A 215 0.30 -2.58 23.34
C LEU A 215 1.71 -2.95 23.82
N ARG A 216 2.22 -4.09 23.39
CA ARG A 216 3.55 -4.60 23.74
C ARG A 216 4.50 -4.63 22.56
N ALA A 217 4.01 -5.07 21.40
CA ALA A 217 4.82 -5.18 20.21
C ALA A 217 4.06 -4.78 18.95
N ILE A 218 4.83 -4.26 17.99
CA ILE A 218 4.42 -4.10 16.60
C ILE A 218 5.36 -4.97 15.77
N LEU A 219 4.81 -5.86 14.94
CA LEU A 219 5.57 -6.71 14.02
C LEU A 219 5.34 -6.20 12.59
N LEU A 220 6.40 -5.83 11.89
CA LEU A 220 6.33 -5.35 10.52
C LEU A 220 6.87 -6.42 9.57
N THR A 221 6.15 -6.70 8.49
CA THR A 221 6.57 -7.65 7.45
C THR A 221 7.42 -7.00 6.38
N HIS A 222 7.06 -5.77 5.99
CA HIS A 222 7.77 -4.97 4.99
C HIS A 222 7.43 -3.46 5.11
N HIS A 223 7.97 -2.64 4.20
CA HIS A 223 8.02 -1.19 4.32
C HIS A 223 6.88 -0.41 3.65
N HIS A 224 5.95 -1.06 2.95
CA HIS A 224 4.87 -0.33 2.28
C HIS A 224 3.99 0.43 3.29
N GLY A 225 3.52 1.61 2.86
CA GLY A 225 2.85 2.59 3.73
C GLY A 225 1.60 2.06 4.41
N ASP A 226 0.85 1.18 3.75
CA ASP A 226 -0.34 0.53 4.27
C ASP A 226 -0.07 -0.63 5.25
N HIS A 227 1.21 -0.88 5.57
CA HIS A 227 1.65 -1.80 6.64
C HIS A 227 2.36 -1.07 7.78
N VAL A 228 3.02 0.07 7.49
CA VAL A 228 3.87 0.79 8.46
C VAL A 228 3.34 2.17 8.85
N GLY A 229 2.31 2.67 8.17
CA GLY A 229 1.86 4.06 8.27
C GLY A 229 1.36 4.47 9.66
N GLY A 230 0.79 3.53 10.42
CA GLY A 230 0.26 3.76 11.76
C GLY A 230 1.32 3.71 12.87
N VAL A 231 2.54 3.23 12.59
CA VAL A 231 3.56 2.93 13.61
C VAL A 231 3.90 4.14 14.47
N LEU A 232 4.28 5.25 13.84
CA LEU A 232 4.70 6.45 14.59
C LEU A 232 3.57 7.04 15.41
N GLU A 233 2.34 6.99 14.90
CA GLU A 233 1.19 7.46 15.65
C GLU A 233 0.91 6.58 16.87
N LEU A 234 0.92 5.26 16.70
CA LEU A 234 0.72 4.32 17.80
C LEU A 234 1.72 4.54 18.93
N LEU A 235 3.01 4.71 18.61
CA LEU A 235 4.05 4.91 19.61
C LEU A 235 3.90 6.22 20.42
N ARG A 236 3.20 7.24 19.88
CA ARG A 236 2.88 8.46 20.65
C ARG A 236 1.85 8.21 21.76
N HIS A 237 1.00 7.20 21.58
CA HIS A 237 -0.12 6.91 22.49
C HIS A 237 0.13 5.68 23.37
N ALA A 238 0.82 4.67 22.83
CA ALA A 238 1.08 3.39 23.48
C ALA A 238 2.50 2.93 23.14
N PRO A 239 3.48 3.13 24.04
CA PRO A 239 4.84 2.65 23.84
C PRO A 239 4.88 1.14 23.64
N ALA A 240 5.59 0.69 22.62
CA ALA A 240 5.73 -0.71 22.25
C ALA A 240 7.07 -0.95 21.55
N THR A 241 7.57 -2.18 21.56
CA THR A 241 8.76 -2.56 20.78
C THR A 241 8.37 -2.85 19.34
N VAL A 242 9.06 -2.23 18.39
CA VAL A 242 8.82 -2.44 16.96
C VAL A 242 9.86 -3.38 16.38
N TYR A 243 9.38 -4.52 15.88
CA TYR A 243 10.15 -5.54 15.18
C TYR A 243 9.92 -5.39 13.68
N GLY A 244 10.96 -5.60 12.88
CA GLY A 244 10.80 -5.56 11.43
C GLY A 244 12.04 -5.98 10.67
N PRO A 245 11.96 -6.06 9.33
CA PRO A 245 13.05 -6.53 8.50
C PRO A 245 14.33 -5.67 8.64
N ALA A 246 15.46 -6.37 8.71
CA ALA A 246 16.79 -5.76 8.78
C ALA A 246 17.17 -5.03 7.49
N GLN A 247 16.65 -5.49 6.36
CA GLN A 247 17.07 -5.06 5.02
C GLN A 247 16.12 -4.02 4.40
N GLU A 248 15.16 -3.49 5.16
CA GLU A 248 14.23 -2.48 4.64
C GLU A 248 14.26 -1.16 5.42
N ARG A 249 13.86 -0.09 4.75
CA ARG A 249 13.75 1.24 5.34
C ARG A 249 12.38 1.44 5.97
N LEU A 250 12.30 1.18 7.27
CA LEU A 250 11.09 1.35 8.07
C LEU A 250 11.03 2.75 8.72
N PRO A 251 9.84 3.32 8.97
CA PRO A 251 9.69 4.61 9.64
C PRO A 251 10.24 4.59 11.08
N HIS A 252 10.11 3.45 11.75
CA HIS A 252 10.68 3.16 13.07
C HIS A 252 10.85 1.65 13.21
N CYS A 253 11.93 1.19 13.84
CA CYS A 253 12.18 -0.22 14.13
C CYS A 253 13.26 -0.33 15.21
N ASP A 254 12.91 -0.92 16.35
CA ASP A 254 13.79 -1.13 17.49
C ASP A 254 14.62 -2.40 17.32
N VAL A 255 14.01 -3.46 16.78
CA VAL A 255 14.63 -4.77 16.59
C VAL A 255 14.56 -5.17 15.13
N ARG A 256 15.72 -5.14 14.49
CA ARG A 256 15.93 -5.54 13.09
C ARG A 256 16.11 -7.06 13.01
N LEU A 257 15.34 -7.71 12.17
CA LEU A 257 15.24 -9.17 12.09
C LEU A 257 15.65 -9.69 10.70
N SER A 258 16.19 -10.91 10.65
CA SER A 258 16.51 -11.66 9.43
C SER A 258 16.13 -13.14 9.59
N GLU A 259 16.23 -13.91 8.52
CA GLU A 259 16.01 -15.37 8.52
C GLU A 259 16.62 -16.06 9.75
N GLY A 260 15.81 -16.86 10.44
CA GLY A 260 16.24 -17.67 11.58
C GLY A 260 16.22 -16.94 12.93
N ASP A 261 16.04 -15.62 12.94
CA ASP A 261 15.76 -14.88 14.18
C ASP A 261 14.42 -15.29 14.78
N ARG A 262 14.22 -14.91 16.05
CA ARG A 262 13.04 -15.27 16.83
C ARG A 262 12.50 -14.08 17.61
N VAL A 263 11.18 -13.94 17.63
CA VAL A 263 10.47 -12.97 18.46
C VAL A 263 9.73 -13.74 19.55
N THR A 264 10.01 -13.43 20.81
CA THR A 264 9.40 -14.10 21.97
C THR A 264 8.83 -13.10 22.95
N LEU A 265 7.53 -13.18 23.23
CA LEU A 265 6.85 -12.40 24.28
C LEU A 265 5.98 -13.37 25.11
N PRO A 266 6.49 -13.85 26.26
CA PRO A 266 5.80 -14.83 27.11
C PRO A 266 4.40 -14.39 27.54
N GLU A 267 4.19 -13.11 27.82
CA GLU A 267 2.89 -12.53 28.20
C GLU A 267 1.82 -12.64 27.11
N LEU A 268 2.22 -12.85 25.85
CA LEU A 268 1.34 -13.08 24.72
C LEU A 268 1.34 -14.55 24.26
N ASP A 269 2.09 -15.42 24.93
CA ASP A 269 2.46 -16.75 24.43
C ASP A 269 2.93 -16.68 22.96
N LEU A 270 3.72 -15.64 22.67
CA LEU A 270 4.23 -15.35 21.34
C LEU A 270 5.62 -15.95 21.23
N ASP A 271 5.80 -16.81 20.24
CA ASP A 271 7.07 -17.45 19.93
C ASP A 271 7.12 -17.74 18.42
N LEU A 272 7.70 -16.79 17.68
CA LEU A 272 7.67 -16.72 16.22
C LEU A 272 9.09 -16.74 15.65
N SER A 273 9.37 -17.68 14.73
CA SER A 273 10.56 -17.65 13.88
C SER A 273 10.36 -16.74 12.68
N VAL A 274 11.44 -16.10 12.26
CA VAL A 274 11.48 -15.19 11.11
C VAL A 274 11.95 -15.93 9.86
N LEU A 275 11.26 -15.71 8.75
CA LEU A 275 11.60 -16.22 7.42
C LEU A 275 11.80 -15.03 6.48
N ASP A 276 12.95 -14.96 5.80
CA ASP A 276 13.13 -14.02 4.69
C ASP A 276 12.35 -14.54 3.48
N VAL A 277 11.48 -13.69 2.94
CA VAL A 277 10.56 -14.06 1.85
C VAL A 277 10.56 -13.02 0.73
N PRO A 278 11.73 -12.75 0.12
CA PRO A 278 11.84 -11.76 -0.95
C PRO A 278 10.91 -12.10 -2.11
N GLY A 279 10.33 -11.06 -2.72
CA GLY A 279 9.44 -11.23 -3.86
C GLY A 279 8.59 -9.98 -4.07
N HIS A 280 7.72 -9.68 -3.12
CA HIS A 280 6.91 -8.47 -3.16
C HIS A 280 7.80 -7.23 -3.01
N THR A 281 8.48 -7.16 -1.87
CA THR A 281 9.64 -6.32 -1.63
C THR A 281 10.90 -7.19 -1.51
N ALA A 282 12.08 -6.58 -1.60
CA ALA A 282 13.35 -7.27 -1.56
C ALA A 282 13.73 -7.77 -0.16
N GLY A 283 13.27 -7.09 0.90
CA GLY A 283 13.59 -7.41 2.30
C GLY A 283 12.40 -7.94 3.10
N HIS A 284 11.33 -8.40 2.43
CA HIS A 284 10.11 -8.89 3.09
C HIS A 284 10.43 -10.04 4.04
N ILE A 285 9.85 -10.01 5.24
CA ILE A 285 9.91 -11.12 6.20
C ILE A 285 8.51 -11.61 6.59
N ALA A 286 8.42 -12.90 6.89
CA ALA A 286 7.25 -13.53 7.47
C ALA A 286 7.55 -14.06 8.88
N TYR A 287 6.51 -14.12 9.71
CA TYR A 287 6.58 -14.64 11.07
C TYR A 287 5.79 -15.95 11.17
N TYR A 288 6.43 -17.02 11.64
CA TYR A 288 5.83 -18.34 11.76
C TYR A 288 5.99 -18.91 13.17
N GLY A 289 4.93 -19.43 13.77
CA GLY A 289 5.04 -20.10 15.08
C GLY A 289 3.75 -20.11 15.88
N ARG A 290 3.85 -19.86 17.18
CA ARG A 290 2.70 -19.77 18.09
C ARG A 290 2.45 -18.36 18.58
N ALA A 291 1.19 -18.03 18.77
CA ALA A 291 0.77 -16.79 19.41
C ALA A 291 -0.59 -16.97 20.10
N ALA A 292 -0.75 -16.41 21.29
CA ALA A 292 -2.01 -16.39 22.02
C ALA A 292 -2.68 -17.78 22.16
N GLY A 293 -1.90 -18.83 22.41
CA GLY A 293 -2.40 -20.21 22.55
C GLY A 293 -2.78 -20.89 21.22
N ARG A 294 -2.52 -20.26 20.07
CA ARG A 294 -2.77 -20.80 18.73
C ARG A 294 -1.46 -21.15 18.02
N GLN A 295 -1.43 -22.29 17.35
CA GLN A 295 -0.30 -22.78 16.57
C GLN A 295 -0.79 -23.82 15.54
N PRO A 296 -0.18 -23.92 14.35
CA PRO A 296 0.79 -22.99 13.78
C PRO A 296 0.10 -21.78 13.12
N LEU A 297 0.71 -20.60 13.26
CA LEU A 297 0.30 -19.36 12.60
C LEU A 297 1.41 -18.90 11.64
N LEU A 298 1.02 -18.32 10.51
CA LEU A 298 1.92 -17.69 9.55
C LEU A 298 1.42 -16.27 9.23
N PHE A 299 2.11 -15.25 9.71
CA PHE A 299 1.91 -13.86 9.30
C PHE A 299 2.87 -13.55 8.14
N CYS A 300 2.34 -13.56 6.92
CA CYS A 300 3.14 -13.53 5.69
C CYS A 300 3.03 -12.22 4.89
N GLY A 301 2.35 -11.21 5.44
CA GLY A 301 2.12 -9.93 4.79
C GLY A 301 1.57 -10.12 3.38
N ASP A 302 2.37 -9.66 2.41
CA ASP A 302 2.03 -9.59 0.99
C ASP A 302 2.71 -10.66 0.14
N THR A 303 3.37 -11.63 0.76
CA THR A 303 4.02 -12.73 0.02
C THR A 303 2.97 -13.73 -0.48
N LEU A 304 2.14 -14.27 0.43
CA LEU A 304 1.08 -15.23 0.12
C LEU A 304 -0.28 -14.63 0.47
N PHE A 305 -1.27 -14.81 -0.40
CA PHE A 305 -2.67 -14.48 -0.12
C PHE A 305 -3.54 -15.71 -0.32
N ALA A 306 -4.75 -15.71 0.25
CA ALA A 306 -5.71 -16.75 -0.08
C ALA A 306 -6.03 -16.75 -1.59
N GLY A 307 -5.72 -17.86 -2.25
CA GLY A 307 -5.83 -18.05 -3.71
C GLY A 307 -4.87 -17.21 -4.57
N GLY A 308 -3.89 -16.51 -3.98
CA GLY A 308 -2.99 -15.61 -4.71
C GLY A 308 -1.59 -15.45 -4.08
N CYS A 309 -0.81 -14.52 -4.63
CA CYS A 309 0.44 -14.05 -4.06
C CYS A 309 0.64 -12.56 -4.35
N GLY A 310 1.62 -11.94 -3.71
CA GLY A 310 2.02 -10.56 -3.96
C GLY A 310 2.35 -10.27 -5.42
N ARG A 311 2.15 -9.01 -5.83
CA ARG A 311 2.81 -8.48 -7.03
C ARG A 311 4.31 -8.36 -6.77
N LEU A 312 5.11 -8.53 -7.82
CA LEU A 312 6.56 -8.41 -7.74
C LEU A 312 6.97 -6.96 -8.00
N PHE A 313 7.06 -6.14 -6.96
CA PHE A 313 7.51 -4.75 -7.12
C PHE A 313 9.03 -4.66 -7.16
N GLU A 314 9.72 -5.41 -6.29
CA GLU A 314 11.18 -5.35 -6.16
C GLU A 314 11.87 -6.69 -6.39
N GLY A 315 11.15 -7.80 -6.20
CA GLY A 315 11.70 -9.15 -6.36
C GLY A 315 11.48 -9.73 -7.76
N THR A 316 12.08 -10.91 -7.96
CA THR A 316 11.97 -11.70 -9.19
C THR A 316 10.98 -12.85 -9.03
N PRO A 317 10.48 -13.43 -10.14
CA PRO A 317 9.66 -14.63 -10.09
C PRO A 317 10.33 -15.80 -9.34
N ALA A 318 11.64 -15.97 -9.50
CA ALA A 318 12.40 -17.00 -8.81
C ALA A 318 12.44 -16.77 -7.29
N GLN A 319 12.62 -15.52 -6.84
CA GLN A 319 12.60 -15.18 -5.41
C GLN A 319 11.23 -15.46 -4.79
N MET A 320 10.15 -14.94 -5.39
CA MET A 320 8.79 -15.18 -4.86
C MET A 320 8.43 -16.66 -4.88
N HIS A 321 8.77 -17.38 -5.95
CA HIS A 321 8.53 -18.83 -6.02
C HIS A 321 9.28 -19.58 -4.91
N ALA A 322 10.55 -19.29 -4.67
CA ALA A 322 11.31 -19.87 -3.55
C ALA A 322 10.72 -19.51 -2.17
N SER A 323 10.26 -18.27 -1.99
CA SER A 323 9.58 -17.82 -0.76
C SER A 323 8.29 -18.60 -0.52
N LEU A 324 7.49 -18.84 -1.56
CA LEU A 324 6.28 -19.65 -1.49
C LEU A 324 6.59 -21.14 -1.25
N GLU A 325 7.70 -21.67 -1.76
CA GLU A 325 8.16 -23.03 -1.46
C GLU A 325 8.52 -23.20 0.02
N LYS A 326 9.12 -22.19 0.66
CA LYS A 326 9.34 -22.20 2.13
C LYS A 326 8.02 -22.38 2.87
N PHE A 327 6.97 -21.65 2.46
CA PHE A 327 5.64 -21.80 3.07
C PHE A 327 5.02 -23.16 2.77
N ALA A 328 5.13 -23.66 1.55
CA ALA A 328 4.58 -24.96 1.18
C ALA A 328 5.22 -26.14 1.97
N ALA A 329 6.43 -25.95 2.51
CA ALA A 329 7.09 -26.93 3.37
C ALA A 329 6.63 -26.92 4.84
N LEU A 330 5.87 -25.91 5.27
CA LEU A 330 5.31 -25.83 6.62
C LEU A 330 4.13 -26.82 6.81
N PRO A 331 3.73 -27.13 8.06
CA PRO A 331 2.59 -28.00 8.33
C PRO A 331 1.31 -27.53 7.65
N ALA A 332 0.56 -28.45 7.05
CA ALA A 332 -0.59 -28.10 6.23
C ALA A 332 -1.77 -27.48 7.01
N ASP A 333 -1.84 -27.69 8.31
CA ASP A 333 -2.82 -27.08 9.22
C ASP A 333 -2.42 -25.67 9.68
N THR A 334 -1.26 -25.16 9.27
CA THR A 334 -0.84 -23.77 9.53
C THR A 334 -1.88 -22.79 9.04
N GLN A 335 -2.32 -21.89 9.93
CA GLN A 335 -3.25 -20.83 9.61
C GLN A 335 -2.50 -19.67 8.94
N VAL A 336 -2.98 -19.25 7.77
CA VAL A 336 -2.35 -18.19 6.98
C VAL A 336 -3.04 -16.86 7.28
N CYS A 337 -2.29 -15.96 7.90
CA CYS A 337 -2.67 -14.62 8.29
C CYS A 337 -2.03 -13.59 7.34
N CYS A 338 -2.51 -13.51 6.10
CA CYS A 338 -2.05 -12.52 5.13
C CYS A 338 -2.73 -11.16 5.34
N ALA A 339 -2.17 -10.10 4.74
CA ALA A 339 -2.53 -8.73 5.08
C ALA A 339 -3.71 -8.15 4.29
N HIS A 340 -4.20 -8.79 3.23
CA HIS A 340 -5.29 -8.25 2.39
C HIS A 340 -6.44 -9.24 2.15
N GLU A 341 -7.66 -8.71 2.08
CA GLU A 341 -8.90 -9.41 1.71
C GLU A 341 -9.07 -9.50 0.17
N TYR A 342 -8.07 -10.06 -0.51
CA TYR A 342 -8.07 -10.25 -1.97
C TYR A 342 -8.68 -11.57 -2.44
N THR A 343 -9.20 -12.38 -1.52
CA THR A 343 -9.59 -13.77 -1.75
C THR A 343 -10.55 -13.94 -2.91
N LEU A 344 -11.64 -13.18 -2.99
CA LEU A 344 -12.60 -13.33 -4.09
C LEU A 344 -12.01 -13.01 -5.46
N ALA A 345 -11.22 -11.93 -5.56
CA ALA A 345 -10.56 -11.56 -6.80
C ALA A 345 -9.53 -12.63 -7.22
N ASN A 346 -8.78 -13.14 -6.25
CA ASN A 346 -7.81 -14.21 -6.42
C ASN A 346 -8.46 -15.51 -6.90
N LEU A 347 -9.53 -15.95 -6.25
CA LEU A 347 -10.23 -17.19 -6.58
C LEU A 347 -10.94 -17.12 -7.93
N ARG A 348 -11.47 -15.94 -8.32
CA ARG A 348 -12.03 -15.73 -9.66
C ARG A 348 -10.96 -15.94 -10.75
N TRP A 349 -9.76 -15.41 -10.53
CA TRP A 349 -8.63 -15.68 -11.43
C TRP A 349 -8.21 -17.15 -11.39
N ALA A 350 -8.09 -17.75 -10.21
CA ALA A 350 -7.73 -19.15 -10.06
C ALA A 350 -8.70 -20.08 -10.80
N MET A 351 -10.00 -19.75 -10.81
CA MET A 351 -11.03 -20.47 -11.56
C MET A 351 -10.83 -20.39 -13.09
N ALA A 352 -10.18 -19.34 -13.60
CA ALA A 352 -9.78 -19.28 -15.01
C ALA A 352 -8.57 -20.19 -15.29
N VAL A 353 -7.68 -20.37 -14.31
CA VAL A 353 -6.51 -21.27 -14.42
C VAL A 353 -6.91 -22.74 -14.30
N GLU A 354 -7.72 -23.10 -13.30
CA GLU A 354 -8.11 -24.47 -12.98
C GLU A 354 -9.64 -24.64 -12.87
N PRO A 355 -10.41 -24.46 -13.97
CA PRO A 355 -11.87 -24.46 -13.92
C PRO A 355 -12.47 -25.80 -13.44
N ALA A 356 -11.75 -26.91 -13.56
CA ALA A 356 -12.18 -28.24 -13.13
C ALA A 356 -11.86 -28.58 -11.66
N ASN A 357 -11.13 -27.71 -10.94
CA ASN A 357 -10.77 -27.96 -9.55
C ASN A 357 -11.98 -27.77 -8.61
N ARG A 358 -12.56 -28.89 -8.13
CA ARG A 358 -13.75 -28.88 -7.28
C ARG A 358 -13.52 -28.24 -5.90
N THR A 359 -12.34 -28.42 -5.31
CA THR A 359 -11.99 -27.79 -4.03
C THR A 359 -11.97 -26.26 -4.18
N LEU A 360 -11.40 -25.77 -5.28
CA LEU A 360 -11.39 -24.35 -5.62
C LEU A 360 -12.81 -23.80 -5.82
N GLN A 361 -13.68 -24.51 -6.54
CA GLN A 361 -15.08 -24.12 -6.73
C GLN A 361 -15.84 -24.00 -5.41
N GLN A 362 -15.70 -25.01 -4.53
CA GLN A 362 -16.32 -25.02 -3.21
C GLN A 362 -15.78 -23.88 -2.34
N TRP A 363 -14.47 -23.63 -2.41
CA TRP A 363 -13.86 -22.54 -1.67
C TRP A 363 -14.36 -21.18 -2.15
N TYR A 364 -14.46 -20.96 -3.46
CA TYR A 364 -15.02 -19.73 -4.03
C TYR A 364 -16.45 -19.47 -3.53
N GLN A 365 -17.32 -20.47 -3.56
CA GLN A 365 -18.70 -20.34 -3.05
C GLN A 365 -18.73 -19.99 -1.56
N ARG A 366 -17.90 -20.63 -0.75
CA ARG A 366 -17.80 -20.33 0.69
C ARG A 366 -17.26 -18.93 0.94
N ALA A 367 -16.24 -18.51 0.20
CA ALA A 367 -15.68 -17.17 0.30
C ALA A 367 -16.73 -16.11 -0.07
N GLN A 368 -17.55 -16.35 -1.10
CA GLN A 368 -18.66 -15.44 -1.45
C GLN A 368 -19.65 -15.30 -0.29
N GLN A 369 -20.09 -16.42 0.28
CA GLN A 369 -21.01 -16.42 1.43
C GLN A 369 -20.44 -15.66 2.64
N LEU A 370 -19.14 -15.83 2.94
CA LEU A 370 -18.48 -15.09 4.02
C LEU A 370 -18.49 -13.59 3.75
N ARG A 371 -18.12 -13.16 2.53
CA ARG A 371 -18.06 -11.73 2.18
C ARG A 371 -19.44 -11.09 2.10
N GLU A 372 -20.46 -11.80 1.62
CA GLU A 372 -21.86 -11.36 1.63
C GLU A 372 -22.37 -11.13 3.06
N GLN A 373 -21.84 -11.87 4.04
CA GLN A 373 -22.12 -11.69 5.47
C GLN A 373 -21.21 -10.66 6.15
N GLY A 374 -20.35 -9.95 5.40
CA GLY A 374 -19.37 -9.01 5.97
C GLY A 374 -18.26 -9.67 6.80
N ARG A 375 -18.06 -10.99 6.69
CA ARG A 375 -17.07 -11.75 7.45
C ARG A 375 -15.76 -11.89 6.66
N PRO A 376 -14.60 -11.99 7.33
CA PRO A 376 -13.33 -12.18 6.65
C PRO A 376 -13.27 -13.59 6.07
N THR A 377 -12.52 -13.75 4.99
CA THR A 377 -12.15 -15.08 4.48
C THR A 377 -10.90 -15.65 5.15
N LEU A 378 -10.29 -14.84 6.03
CA LEU A 378 -9.03 -15.12 6.72
C LEU A 378 -9.22 -15.38 8.22
N PRO A 379 -8.32 -16.16 8.85
CA PRO A 379 -7.19 -16.83 8.23
C PRO A 379 -7.63 -18.01 7.35
N SER A 380 -6.85 -18.30 6.29
CA SER A 380 -6.98 -19.55 5.53
C SER A 380 -6.07 -20.62 6.14
N THR A 381 -5.84 -21.73 5.44
CA THR A 381 -4.86 -22.76 5.86
C THR A 381 -3.94 -23.13 4.71
N LEU A 382 -2.69 -23.52 5.00
CA LEU A 382 -1.75 -23.94 3.96
C LEU A 382 -2.27 -25.15 3.15
N ARG A 383 -3.02 -26.08 3.77
CA ARG A 383 -3.72 -27.15 3.05
C ARG A 383 -4.63 -26.60 1.97
N LEU A 384 -5.48 -25.63 2.32
CA LEU A 384 -6.42 -25.03 1.38
C LEU A 384 -5.69 -24.28 0.26
N GLU A 385 -4.60 -23.57 0.59
CA GLU A 385 -3.77 -22.89 -0.41
C GLU A 385 -3.09 -23.89 -1.35
N GLN A 386 -2.51 -24.98 -0.85
CA GLN A 386 -1.93 -26.04 -1.68
C GLN A 386 -2.97 -26.69 -2.61
N ASP A 387 -4.22 -26.79 -2.16
CA ASP A 387 -5.31 -27.39 -2.92
C ASP A 387 -5.93 -26.44 -3.96
N THR A 388 -5.82 -25.11 -3.77
CA THR A 388 -6.63 -24.13 -4.54
C THR A 388 -5.87 -22.93 -5.13
N ASN A 389 -4.65 -22.63 -4.67
CA ASN A 389 -3.89 -21.47 -5.10
C ASN A 389 -2.93 -21.84 -6.25
N PRO A 390 -3.14 -21.34 -7.49
CA PRO A 390 -2.31 -21.72 -8.63
C PRO A 390 -0.81 -21.46 -8.44
N PHE A 391 -0.44 -20.45 -7.63
CA PHE A 391 0.97 -20.13 -7.37
C PHE A 391 1.69 -21.17 -6.51
N LEU A 392 0.97 -21.96 -5.71
CA LEU A 392 1.53 -23.10 -4.97
C LEU A 392 1.41 -24.43 -5.75
N ARG A 393 0.87 -24.38 -6.97
CA ARG A 393 0.50 -25.54 -7.78
C ARG A 393 1.21 -25.55 -9.13
N THR A 394 2.32 -24.83 -9.25
CA THR A 394 3.09 -24.67 -10.51
C THR A 394 3.65 -25.97 -11.07
N GLN A 395 3.76 -27.02 -10.25
CA GLN A 395 4.18 -28.37 -10.66
C GLN A 395 3.01 -29.23 -11.16
N GLN A 396 1.76 -28.79 -11.00
CA GLN A 396 0.59 -29.54 -11.46
C GLN A 396 0.45 -29.41 -12.98
N ALA A 397 0.31 -30.54 -13.67
CA ALA A 397 0.29 -30.57 -15.14
C ALA A 397 -0.81 -29.69 -15.75
N ASN A 398 -1.99 -29.67 -15.13
CA ASN A 398 -3.12 -28.83 -15.59
C ASN A 398 -2.83 -27.33 -15.42
N VAL A 399 -2.19 -26.93 -14.32
CA VAL A 399 -1.79 -25.53 -14.08
C VAL A 399 -0.70 -25.10 -15.06
N ALA A 400 0.34 -25.92 -15.23
CA ALA A 400 1.41 -25.66 -16.18
C ALA A 400 0.88 -25.56 -17.62
N GLN A 401 -0.03 -26.45 -18.02
CA GLN A 401 -0.69 -26.41 -19.32
C GLN A 401 -1.52 -25.14 -19.51
N ALA A 402 -2.32 -24.73 -18.52
CA ALA A 402 -3.11 -23.51 -18.59
C ALA A 402 -2.22 -22.26 -18.76
N ALA A 403 -1.13 -22.18 -18.00
CA ALA A 403 -0.15 -21.09 -18.12
C ALA A 403 0.56 -21.07 -19.49
N ALA A 404 0.93 -22.24 -20.02
CA ALA A 404 1.56 -22.35 -21.34
C ALA A 404 0.62 -21.91 -22.47
N VAL A 405 -0.64 -22.35 -22.42
CA VAL A 405 -1.68 -21.94 -23.39
C VAL A 405 -1.91 -20.44 -23.32
N GLN A 406 -2.09 -19.88 -22.11
CA GLN A 406 -2.35 -18.46 -21.94
C GLN A 406 -1.18 -17.58 -22.43
N SER A 407 0.06 -17.99 -22.14
CA SER A 407 1.25 -17.21 -22.51
C SER A 407 1.70 -17.43 -23.96
N GLY A 408 1.24 -18.51 -24.62
CA GLY A 408 1.72 -18.91 -25.94
C GLY A 408 3.19 -19.36 -25.93
N ARG A 409 3.74 -19.74 -24.77
CA ARG A 409 5.14 -20.12 -24.57
C ARG A 409 5.24 -21.57 -24.09
N VAL A 410 6.37 -22.19 -24.38
CA VAL A 410 6.77 -23.45 -23.72
C VAL A 410 7.35 -23.10 -22.35
N LEU A 411 6.87 -23.76 -21.29
CA LEU A 411 7.23 -23.48 -19.90
C LEU A 411 7.82 -24.74 -19.27
N ASP A 412 9.15 -24.86 -19.28
CA ASP A 412 9.86 -26.09 -18.90
C ASP A 412 10.21 -26.20 -17.40
N THR A 413 9.90 -25.16 -16.60
CA THR A 413 10.23 -25.14 -15.17
C THR A 413 9.08 -24.58 -14.33
N PRO A 414 8.95 -24.98 -13.05
CA PRO A 414 7.95 -24.41 -12.13
C PRO A 414 8.07 -22.89 -11.96
N VAL A 415 9.30 -22.34 -12.04
CA VAL A 415 9.55 -20.89 -11.99
C VAL A 415 9.02 -20.20 -13.25
N ALA A 416 9.19 -20.81 -14.44
CA ALA A 416 8.64 -20.28 -15.68
C ALA A 416 7.10 -20.31 -15.67
N VAL A 417 6.50 -21.38 -15.13
CA VAL A 417 5.05 -21.46 -14.89
C VAL A 417 4.60 -20.37 -13.92
N PHE A 418 5.30 -20.20 -12.80
CA PHE A 418 5.01 -19.14 -11.83
C PHE A 418 5.04 -17.76 -12.48
N ALA A 419 6.09 -17.45 -13.25
CA ALA A 419 6.25 -16.16 -13.92
C ALA A 419 5.07 -15.89 -14.89
N ALA A 420 4.71 -16.89 -15.71
CA ALA A 420 3.59 -16.77 -16.64
C ALA A 420 2.24 -16.59 -15.93
N LEU A 421 1.98 -17.32 -14.84
CA LEU A 421 0.80 -17.13 -14.00
C LEU A 421 0.77 -15.73 -13.38
N ARG A 422 1.93 -15.22 -12.94
CA ARG A 422 2.03 -13.92 -12.30
C ARG A 422 1.75 -12.79 -13.27
N GLU A 423 2.29 -12.87 -14.49
CA GLU A 423 1.97 -11.99 -15.62
C GLU A 423 0.47 -12.06 -15.94
N TRP A 424 -0.09 -13.27 -16.11
CA TRP A 424 -1.51 -13.45 -16.39
C TRP A 424 -2.38 -12.77 -15.33
N LYS A 425 -2.10 -12.99 -14.04
CA LYS A 425 -2.89 -12.38 -12.96
C LYS A 425 -2.77 -10.86 -12.91
N ASN A 426 -1.64 -10.29 -13.35
CA ASN A 426 -1.46 -8.84 -13.35
C ASN A 426 -2.41 -8.12 -14.32
N ASP A 427 -2.74 -8.78 -15.44
CA ASP A 427 -3.60 -8.25 -16.50
C ASP A 427 -5.03 -8.80 -16.45
N PHE A 428 -5.34 -9.69 -15.51
CA PHE A 428 -6.65 -10.30 -15.35
C PHE A 428 -7.66 -9.31 -14.78
N LYS A 429 -8.78 -9.11 -15.49
CA LYS A 429 -9.83 -8.14 -15.14
C LYS A 429 -11.06 -8.77 -14.54
#